data_AF-A0A7S0MZW3-F1
#
_entry.id   AF-A0A7S0MZW3-F1
#
_cell.length_a   1.000
_cell.length_b   1.000
_cell.length_c   1.000
_cell.angle_alpha   90.00
_cell.angle_beta   90.00
_cell.angle_gamma   90.00
#
_symmetry.space_group_name_H-M   'P 1'
#
loop_
_entity.id
_entity.type
_entity.pdbx_description
1 polymer ?
#
loop_
_entity_poly.entity_id
_entity_poly.type
_entity_poly.pdbx_seq_one_letter_code
_entity_poly.pdbx_strand_id
1 'polypeptide(L)'
;GECFFETMPARDAYEAVLKDDSLESLVGECLKLLEYSFAFFDADGAKSISFDELARGLSVGHFTGIDEMRHLFHQVDLDGSEALEFSEFLALIYLWASTKRGDVSCFFHSANNQKVVVQCFVQLQRVMLKYDTDGSHRLSRDELDNLFREAFPSFFKAGLYQSVLAELFPDPSRGLSLRTLMFLLYGLFCRSPGNLVRGCYLESPAESGVGPDSTQWKELHAGFKVLESDFQRIDGNGSGVLGWDELLTEVSVSGASGARIDFVSRLQGSFKEVDLDDSKCLDFYEFALLVYKMSKEGAYGSLVSKCPSPADIKRAFLHIFVMVNKEGKDRESFPPDAVRHMLTTAFGQAPAQLEGVLGVVAPGAAPLTLLQLIKTIYKLVLPMGAFDPATYLPIRREVVAHNVSQPEAASVPHLPRITPVVVAKFRPTKVLGEGGQGKVCLGTYDGVKVAGKTFLGDPDDGLVEEVVNEIEFFQKLN
;
A
#
# COMPACT_ATOMS: atom_id res chain seq x y z
N GLY A 1 2.57 -13.45 33.25
CA GLY A 1 1.39 -14.23 32.86
C GLY A 1 0.08 -13.66 33.38
N GLU A 2 0.04 -12.55 34.11
CA GLU A 2 -1.19 -11.91 34.59
C GLU A 2 -0.96 -10.40 34.56
N CYS A 3 -1.53 -9.69 33.58
CA CYS A 3 -1.66 -8.22 33.64
C CYS A 3 -2.57 -7.61 32.55
N PHE A 4 -3.20 -8.41 31.68
CA PHE A 4 -3.83 -7.89 30.47
C PHE A 4 -5.34 -7.62 30.58
N PHE A 5 -6.04 -8.16 31.59
CA PHE A 5 -7.51 -8.12 31.63
C PHE A 5 -8.12 -6.80 32.15
N GLU A 6 -7.34 -5.87 32.70
CA GLU A 6 -7.89 -4.69 33.41
C GLU A 6 -7.96 -3.38 32.61
N THR A 7 -7.43 -3.31 31.38
CA THR A 7 -7.37 -2.04 30.64
C THR A 7 -7.88 -2.09 29.20
N MET A 8 -8.99 -2.80 28.96
CA MET A 8 -9.77 -2.54 27.73
C MET A 8 -10.50 -1.19 27.88
N PRO A 9 -10.42 -0.28 26.90
CA PRO A 9 -11.26 0.92 26.91
C PRO A 9 -12.74 0.52 26.86
N ALA A 10 -13.60 1.37 27.44
CA ALA A 10 -15.01 1.11 27.64
C ALA A 10 -15.70 0.57 26.36
N ARG A 11 -16.66 -0.34 26.61
CA ARG A 11 -17.52 -1.07 25.67
C ARG A 11 -18.08 -0.22 24.52
N ASP A 12 -18.17 1.09 24.72
CA ASP A 12 -18.87 2.05 23.88
C ASP A 12 -18.01 2.64 22.74
N ALA A 13 -16.68 2.46 22.75
CA ALA A 13 -15.78 3.07 21.75
C ALA A 13 -15.81 2.40 20.36
N TYR A 14 -16.51 1.28 20.20
CA TYR A 14 -16.50 0.47 18.97
C TYR A 14 -17.88 -0.09 18.57
N GLU A 15 -18.97 0.60 18.92
CA GLU A 15 -20.34 0.13 18.60
C GLU A 15 -20.84 0.48 17.19
N ALA A 16 -20.04 1.13 16.34
CA ALA A 16 -20.44 1.39 14.97
C ALA A 16 -19.89 0.33 14.00
N VAL A 17 -20.82 -0.44 13.44
CA VAL A 17 -20.74 -1.32 12.27
C VAL A 17 -20.53 -2.81 12.55
N LEU A 18 -21.64 -3.53 12.73
CA LEU A 18 -21.78 -4.93 12.34
C LEU A 18 -23.14 -5.15 11.67
N LYS A 19 -23.12 -5.65 10.43
CA LYS A 19 -24.20 -6.46 9.83
C LYS A 19 -23.55 -7.79 9.42
N ASP A 20 -24.20 -8.91 9.67
CA ASP A 20 -23.59 -10.27 9.73
C ASP A 20 -22.85 -10.76 8.46
N ASP A 21 -23.12 -10.24 7.26
CA ASP A 21 -22.32 -10.54 6.05
C ASP A 21 -20.88 -9.94 6.11
N SER A 22 -20.54 -9.25 7.21
CA SER A 22 -19.32 -8.43 7.37
C SER A 22 -18.08 -9.16 7.91
N LEU A 23 -18.20 -10.26 8.67
CA LEU A 23 -17.03 -10.84 9.35
C LEU A 23 -16.10 -11.57 8.37
N GLU A 24 -16.65 -12.41 7.50
CA GLU A 24 -15.86 -13.12 6.49
C GLU A 24 -15.16 -12.15 5.54
N SER A 25 -15.87 -11.11 5.08
CA SER A 25 -15.28 -10.04 4.27
C SER A 25 -14.18 -9.28 5.02
N LEU A 26 -14.42 -8.90 6.28
CA LEU A 26 -13.44 -8.23 7.14
C LEU A 26 -12.18 -9.07 7.33
N VAL A 27 -12.34 -10.37 7.60
CA VAL A 27 -11.22 -11.30 7.76
C VAL A 27 -10.46 -11.46 6.45
N GLY A 28 -11.16 -11.59 5.31
CA GLY A 28 -10.53 -11.69 3.99
C GLY A 28 -9.68 -10.46 3.66
N GLU A 29 -10.21 -9.25 3.85
CA GLU A 29 -9.46 -8.00 3.64
C GLU A 29 -8.31 -7.84 4.63
N CYS A 30 -8.51 -8.22 5.90
CA CYS A 30 -7.44 -8.20 6.91
C CYS A 30 -6.29 -9.14 6.54
N LEU A 31 -6.58 -10.39 6.18
CA LEU A 31 -5.57 -11.36 5.77
C LEU A 31 -4.80 -10.91 4.53
N LYS A 32 -5.49 -10.28 3.57
CA LYS A 32 -4.85 -9.67 2.40
C LYS A 32 -3.89 -8.54 2.78
N LEU A 33 -4.28 -7.66 3.71
CA LEU A 33 -3.40 -6.61 4.24
C LEU A 33 -2.19 -7.20 4.96
N LEU A 34 -2.39 -8.26 5.75
CA LEU A 34 -1.33 -8.95 6.46
C LEU A 34 -0.35 -9.65 5.50
N GLU A 35 -0.85 -10.25 4.42
CA GLU A 35 -0.04 -10.85 3.34
C GLU A 35 0.83 -9.79 2.65
N TYR A 36 0.27 -8.59 2.41
CA TYR A 36 1.03 -7.46 1.87
C TYR A 36 2.07 -6.92 2.84
N SER A 37 1.74 -6.83 4.13
CA SER A 37 2.69 -6.40 5.15
C SER A 37 3.85 -7.40 5.27
N PHE A 38 3.55 -8.70 5.30
CA PHE A 38 4.58 -9.73 5.31
C PHE A 38 5.49 -9.64 4.10
N ALA A 39 4.94 -9.54 2.88
CA ALA A 39 5.72 -9.40 1.65
C ALA A 39 6.64 -8.16 1.63
N PHE A 40 6.25 -7.10 2.35
CA PHE A 40 7.07 -5.90 2.48
C PHE A 40 8.28 -6.13 3.39
N PHE A 41 8.11 -6.90 4.46
CA PHE A 41 9.17 -7.21 5.43
C PHE A 41 10.04 -8.39 4.99
N ASP A 42 9.49 -9.41 4.34
CA ASP A 42 10.19 -10.55 3.73
C ASP A 42 10.93 -10.06 2.49
N ALA A 43 12.04 -9.37 2.73
CA ALA A 43 12.74 -8.67 1.68
C ALA A 43 13.39 -9.70 0.75
N ASP A 44 14.10 -10.68 1.30
CA ASP A 44 14.80 -11.71 0.55
C ASP A 44 13.89 -12.74 -0.14
N GLY A 45 12.61 -12.78 0.21
CA GLY A 45 11.65 -13.71 -0.40
C GLY A 45 11.84 -15.14 0.09
N ALA A 46 12.49 -15.32 1.24
CA ALA A 46 12.69 -16.61 1.90
C ALA A 46 11.37 -17.22 2.40
N LYS A 47 10.25 -16.47 2.32
CA LYS A 47 8.96 -16.80 2.95
C LYS A 47 9.03 -16.78 4.49
N SER A 48 10.03 -16.10 5.03
CA SER A 48 10.28 -15.92 6.46
C SER A 48 10.91 -14.55 6.69
N ILE A 49 10.63 -13.89 7.81
CA ILE A 49 11.16 -12.56 8.12
C ILE A 49 12.21 -12.67 9.23
N SER A 50 13.47 -12.44 8.91
CA SER A 50 14.52 -12.30 9.92
C SER A 50 14.33 -11.05 10.77
N PHE A 51 14.91 -11.01 11.98
CA PHE A 51 14.82 -9.82 12.83
C PHE A 51 15.43 -8.58 12.15
N ASP A 52 16.51 -8.75 11.40
CA ASP A 52 17.18 -7.65 10.70
C ASP A 52 16.30 -7.05 9.60
N GLU A 53 15.54 -7.89 8.89
CA GLU A 53 14.54 -7.44 7.91
C GLU A 53 13.39 -6.69 8.56
N LEU A 54 12.84 -7.23 9.65
CA LEU A 54 11.81 -6.57 10.43
C LEU A 54 12.30 -5.20 10.94
N ALA A 55 13.47 -5.15 11.58
CA ALA A 55 14.04 -3.93 12.13
C ALA A 55 14.32 -2.87 11.06
N ARG A 56 14.84 -3.29 9.89
CA ARG A 56 15.09 -2.39 8.75
C ARG A 56 13.80 -1.79 8.21
N GLY A 57 12.75 -2.60 8.07
CA GLY A 57 11.42 -2.16 7.65
C GLY A 57 10.79 -1.19 8.65
N LEU A 58 10.87 -1.48 9.95
CA LEU A 58 10.33 -0.61 11.01
C LEU A 58 11.07 0.73 11.11
N SER A 59 12.37 0.73 10.84
CA SER A 59 13.20 1.95 10.86
C SER A 59 12.81 2.97 9.78
N VAL A 60 11.95 2.61 8.81
CA VAL A 60 11.44 3.52 7.77
C VAL A 60 10.54 4.61 8.36
N GLY A 61 9.93 4.40 9.54
CA GLY A 61 8.97 5.32 10.16
C GLY A 61 9.39 5.95 11.49
N HIS A 62 10.69 6.08 11.78
CA HIS A 62 11.19 6.55 13.09
C HIS A 62 10.66 5.74 14.29
N PHE A 63 10.56 4.43 14.11
CA PHE A 63 10.09 3.51 15.15
C PHE A 63 11.05 3.48 16.34
N THR A 64 10.55 3.80 17.54
CA THR A 64 11.34 3.90 18.78
C THR A 64 11.24 2.66 19.68
N GLY A 65 10.39 1.69 19.33
CA GLY A 65 10.10 0.50 20.13
C GLY A 65 10.90 -0.76 19.76
N ILE A 66 12.13 -0.63 19.22
CA ILE A 66 12.89 -1.77 18.68
C ILE A 66 13.13 -2.86 19.73
N ASP A 67 13.44 -2.50 20.98
CA ASP A 67 13.70 -3.48 22.04
C ASP A 67 12.43 -4.28 22.42
N GLU A 68 11.29 -3.60 22.53
CA GLU A 68 9.99 -4.24 22.77
C GLU A 68 9.62 -5.17 21.61
N MET A 69 9.84 -4.72 20.37
CA MET A 69 9.65 -5.54 19.18
C MET A 69 10.55 -6.77 19.17
N ARG A 70 11.82 -6.64 19.59
CA ARG A 70 12.75 -7.76 19.71
C ARG A 70 12.28 -8.79 20.73
N HIS A 71 11.74 -8.34 21.85
CA HIS A 71 11.15 -9.24 22.84
C HIS A 71 9.94 -9.98 22.29
N LEU A 72 9.05 -9.28 21.57
CA LEU A 72 7.88 -9.90 20.93
C LEU A 72 8.28 -10.87 19.83
N PHE A 73 9.30 -10.53 19.02
CA PHE A 73 9.86 -11.40 17.99
C PHE A 73 10.28 -12.74 18.59
N HIS A 74 11.15 -12.74 19.60
CA HIS A 74 11.58 -13.98 20.26
C HIS A 74 10.44 -14.71 20.98
N GLN A 75 9.35 -14.03 21.33
CA GLN A 75 8.18 -14.66 21.94
C GLN A 75 7.32 -15.40 20.91
N VAL A 76 7.28 -14.92 19.67
CA VAL A 76 6.43 -15.49 18.63
C VAL A 76 7.13 -16.48 17.72
N ASP A 77 8.46 -16.43 17.64
CA ASP A 77 9.35 -17.43 17.05
C ASP A 77 9.35 -18.69 17.93
N LEU A 78 8.48 -19.64 17.60
CA LEU A 78 8.22 -20.83 18.43
C LEU A 78 9.15 -21.99 18.10
N ASP A 79 9.63 -22.05 16.86
CA ASP A 79 10.54 -23.09 16.40
C ASP A 79 12.02 -22.73 16.61
N GLY A 80 12.31 -21.47 16.95
CA GLY A 80 13.65 -20.98 17.22
C GLY A 80 14.47 -20.82 15.93
N SER A 81 13.80 -20.59 14.80
CA SER A 81 14.44 -20.42 13.50
C SER A 81 15.16 -19.07 13.35
N GLU A 82 15.00 -18.15 14.31
CA GLU A 82 15.47 -16.76 14.26
C GLU A 82 14.86 -15.96 13.08
N ALA A 83 13.79 -16.48 12.50
CA ALA A 83 13.00 -15.85 11.45
C ALA A 83 11.51 -16.11 11.72
N LEU A 84 10.63 -15.21 11.27
CA LEU A 84 9.19 -15.39 11.44
C LEU A 84 8.58 -15.95 10.19
N GLU A 85 8.01 -17.14 10.30
CA GLU A 85 7.06 -17.62 9.29
C GLU A 85 5.79 -16.76 9.31
N PHE A 86 4.99 -16.84 8.23
CA PHE A 86 3.75 -16.05 8.14
C PHE A 86 2.83 -16.24 9.35
N SER A 87 2.70 -17.48 9.85
CA SER A 87 1.85 -17.78 11.01
C SER A 87 2.32 -17.09 12.31
N GLU A 88 3.62 -16.88 12.46
CA GLU A 88 4.23 -16.24 13.62
C GLU A 88 4.19 -14.72 13.51
N PHE A 89 4.36 -14.20 12.29
CA PHE A 89 4.17 -12.79 11.99
C PHE A 89 2.73 -12.31 12.29
N LEU A 90 1.71 -13.12 11.97
CA LEU A 90 0.32 -12.83 12.35
C LEU A 90 0.19 -12.65 13.87
N ALA A 91 0.86 -13.50 14.65
CA ALA A 91 0.87 -13.41 16.11
C ALA A 91 1.61 -12.17 16.60
N LEU A 92 2.73 -11.81 15.96
CA LEU A 92 3.51 -10.63 16.29
C LEU A 92 2.67 -9.35 16.14
N ILE A 93 1.98 -9.17 15.01
CA ILE A 93 1.14 -7.99 14.80
C ILE A 93 -0.02 -7.97 15.79
N TYR A 94 -0.65 -9.12 16.08
CA TYR A 94 -1.71 -9.20 17.08
C TYR A 94 -1.23 -8.77 18.48
N LEU A 95 -0.07 -9.28 18.92
CA LEU A 95 0.50 -8.93 20.22
C LEU A 95 0.91 -7.46 20.26
N TRP A 96 1.53 -6.96 19.19
CA TRP A 96 1.90 -5.55 19.08
C TRP A 96 0.69 -4.61 19.16
N ALA A 97 -0.37 -4.91 18.41
CA ALA A 97 -1.63 -4.17 18.46
C ALA A 97 -2.22 -4.16 19.88
N SER A 98 -2.01 -5.25 20.63
CA SER A 98 -2.46 -5.40 22.00
C SER A 98 -1.63 -4.59 23.01
N THR A 99 -0.32 -4.40 22.79
CA THR A 99 0.54 -3.64 23.74
C THR A 99 0.41 -2.12 23.60
N LYS A 100 0.14 -1.58 22.41
CA LYS A 100 0.14 -0.12 22.14
C LYS A 100 -1.24 0.52 21.92
N ARG A 101 -2.29 0.10 22.65
CA ARG A 101 -3.68 0.60 22.45
C ARG A 101 -4.15 0.53 20.98
N GLY A 102 -3.74 -0.50 20.23
CA GLY A 102 -4.14 -0.69 18.84
C GLY A 102 -3.28 0.03 17.79
N ASP A 103 -2.14 0.62 18.16
CA ASP A 103 -1.25 1.25 17.18
C ASP A 103 -0.47 0.23 16.35
N VAL A 104 -0.88 0.08 15.09
CA VAL A 104 -0.21 -0.75 14.08
C VAL A 104 0.34 0.08 12.92
N SER A 105 0.53 1.40 13.13
CA SER A 105 1.00 2.33 12.10
C SER A 105 2.37 1.98 11.52
N CYS A 106 3.22 1.32 12.32
CA CYS A 106 4.53 0.83 11.89
C CYS A 106 4.45 -0.34 10.89
N PHE A 107 3.31 -1.05 10.82
CA PHE A 107 3.07 -2.13 9.85
C PHE A 107 2.17 -1.68 8.69
N PHE A 108 1.33 -0.66 8.92
CA PHE A 108 0.33 -0.18 7.96
C PHE A 108 0.28 1.35 7.94
N HIS A 109 0.80 1.97 6.87
CA HIS A 109 0.82 3.43 6.75
C HIS A 109 -0.57 4.08 6.58
N SER A 110 -1.53 3.36 5.98
CA SER A 110 -2.91 3.86 5.78
C SER A 110 -3.75 3.70 7.03
N ALA A 111 -4.32 4.79 7.54
CA ALA A 111 -5.24 4.78 8.68
C ALA A 111 -6.48 3.87 8.46
N ASN A 112 -6.92 3.71 7.20
CA ASN A 112 -8.00 2.78 6.90
C ASN A 112 -7.55 1.32 7.06
N ASN A 113 -6.35 0.98 6.59
CA ASN A 113 -5.81 -0.37 6.70
C ASN A 113 -5.55 -0.74 8.16
N GLN A 114 -5.02 0.21 8.96
CA GLN A 114 -4.87 0.04 10.40
C GLN A 114 -6.22 -0.30 11.07
N LYS A 115 -7.28 0.46 10.75
CA LYS A 115 -8.63 0.21 11.28
C LYS A 115 -9.14 -1.18 10.92
N VAL A 116 -9.00 -1.61 9.66
CA VAL A 116 -9.44 -2.94 9.20
C VAL A 116 -8.75 -4.04 10.02
N VAL A 117 -7.43 -3.96 10.19
CA VAL A 117 -6.65 -4.98 10.92
C VAL A 117 -7.04 -5.01 12.40
N VAL A 118 -7.09 -3.86 13.07
CA VAL A 118 -7.46 -3.76 14.49
C VAL A 118 -8.90 -4.24 14.71
N GLN A 119 -9.84 -3.82 13.85
CA GLN A 119 -11.23 -4.29 13.93
C GLN A 119 -11.32 -5.80 13.73
N CYS A 120 -10.59 -6.37 12.77
CA CYS A 120 -10.57 -7.81 12.55
C CYS A 120 -10.10 -8.56 13.79
N PHE A 121 -8.99 -8.14 14.42
CA PHE A 121 -8.50 -8.79 15.65
C PHE A 121 -9.50 -8.72 16.79
N VAL A 122 -10.12 -7.56 17.00
CA VAL A 122 -11.15 -7.38 18.04
C VAL A 122 -12.36 -8.28 17.77
N GLN A 123 -12.84 -8.34 16.53
CA GLN A 123 -14.00 -9.17 16.20
C GLN A 123 -13.69 -10.66 16.30
N LEU A 124 -12.55 -11.11 15.78
CA LEU A 124 -12.13 -12.51 15.91
C LEU A 124 -11.97 -12.92 17.38
N GLN A 125 -11.40 -12.05 18.22
CA GLN A 125 -11.29 -12.32 19.65
C GLN A 125 -12.66 -12.38 20.34
N ARG A 126 -13.59 -11.48 20.01
CA ARG A 126 -14.96 -11.51 20.53
C ARG A 126 -15.70 -12.78 20.13
N VAL A 127 -15.59 -13.18 18.87
CA VAL A 127 -16.21 -14.41 18.36
C VAL A 127 -15.60 -15.61 19.04
N MET A 128 -14.27 -15.67 19.17
CA MET A 128 -13.59 -16.75 19.88
C MET A 128 -14.08 -16.87 21.34
N LEU A 129 -14.14 -15.76 22.09
CA LEU A 129 -14.64 -15.74 23.47
C LEU A 129 -16.12 -16.13 23.59
N LYS A 130 -16.93 -15.93 22.55
CA LYS A 130 -18.34 -16.36 22.54
C LYS A 130 -18.47 -17.89 22.56
N TYR A 131 -17.56 -18.60 21.89
CA TYR A 131 -17.60 -20.06 21.76
C TYR A 131 -16.62 -20.79 22.67
N ASP A 132 -15.68 -20.10 23.31
CA ASP A 132 -14.79 -20.60 24.37
C ASP A 132 -15.59 -20.79 25.68
N THR A 133 -16.27 -21.92 25.79
CA THR A 133 -17.20 -22.22 26.88
C THR A 133 -16.50 -22.60 28.18
N ASP A 134 -15.32 -23.19 28.08
CA ASP A 134 -14.50 -23.59 29.23
C ASP A 134 -13.55 -22.48 29.70
N GLY A 135 -13.46 -21.37 28.96
CA GLY A 135 -12.62 -20.22 29.27
C GLY A 135 -11.12 -20.52 29.14
N SER A 136 -10.76 -21.57 28.40
CA SER A 136 -9.37 -21.98 28.20
C SER A 136 -8.59 -21.04 27.28
N HIS A 137 -9.27 -20.07 26.65
CA HIS A 137 -8.73 -19.21 25.59
C HIS A 137 -8.22 -20.01 24.40
N ARG A 138 -8.80 -21.19 24.20
CA ARG A 138 -8.56 -22.10 23.09
C ARG A 138 -9.90 -22.70 22.68
N LEU A 139 -10.09 -22.91 21.38
CA LEU A 139 -11.29 -23.54 20.87
C LEU A 139 -11.03 -25.04 20.73
N SER A 140 -11.78 -25.84 21.49
CA SER A 140 -11.90 -27.27 21.29
C SER A 140 -12.55 -27.58 19.93
N ARG A 141 -12.52 -28.84 19.50
CA ARG A 141 -13.07 -29.23 18.19
C ARG A 141 -14.56 -28.91 18.06
N ASP A 142 -15.33 -29.16 19.11
CA ASP A 142 -16.77 -28.91 19.12
C ASP A 142 -17.09 -27.41 19.10
N GLU A 143 -16.31 -26.60 19.83
CA GLU A 143 -16.45 -25.13 19.84
C GLU A 143 -16.08 -24.53 18.48
N LEU A 144 -15.03 -25.06 17.85
CA LEU A 144 -14.60 -24.64 16.51
C LEU A 144 -15.65 -25.00 15.45
N ASP A 145 -16.22 -26.20 15.51
CA ASP A 145 -17.29 -26.63 14.60
C ASP A 145 -18.54 -25.74 14.75
N ASN A 146 -18.89 -25.33 15.96
CA ASN A 146 -19.99 -24.39 16.22
C ASN A 146 -19.67 -22.98 15.72
N LEU A 147 -18.45 -22.50 15.97
CA LEU A 147 -17.97 -21.20 15.49
C LEU A 147 -18.05 -21.13 13.96
N PHE A 148 -17.49 -22.11 13.25
CA PHE A 148 -17.49 -22.10 11.77
C PHE A 148 -18.88 -22.29 11.18
N ARG A 149 -19.75 -23.07 11.82
CA ARG A 149 -21.13 -23.25 11.37
C ARG A 149 -21.93 -21.94 11.38
N GLU A 150 -21.71 -21.10 12.40
CA GLU A 150 -22.43 -19.83 12.56
C GLU A 150 -21.71 -18.64 11.92
N ALA A 151 -20.42 -18.46 12.19
CA ALA A 151 -19.65 -17.27 11.81
C ALA A 151 -19.03 -17.35 10.40
N PHE A 152 -18.81 -18.55 9.86
CA PHE A 152 -18.22 -18.77 8.53
C PHE A 152 -18.95 -19.88 7.74
N PRO A 153 -20.27 -19.72 7.51
CA PRO A 153 -21.11 -20.79 6.96
C PRO A 153 -20.74 -21.19 5.53
N SER A 154 -20.09 -20.30 4.77
CA SER A 154 -19.60 -20.58 3.41
C SER A 154 -18.58 -21.72 3.40
N PHE A 155 -17.54 -21.62 4.23
CA PHE A 155 -16.47 -22.62 4.36
C PHE A 155 -17.00 -23.94 4.94
N PHE A 156 -17.95 -23.87 5.87
CA PHE A 156 -18.55 -25.05 6.48
C PHE A 156 -19.42 -25.83 5.49
N LYS A 157 -20.28 -25.15 4.71
CA LYS A 157 -21.16 -25.80 3.71
C LYS A 157 -20.39 -26.39 2.53
N ALA A 158 -19.29 -25.76 2.14
CA ALA A 158 -18.44 -26.23 1.06
C ALA A 158 -17.62 -27.49 1.43
N GLY A 159 -17.59 -27.89 2.71
CA GLY A 159 -16.73 -28.97 3.21
C GLY A 159 -15.24 -28.62 3.26
N LEU A 160 -14.89 -27.37 2.93
CA LEU A 160 -13.52 -26.86 2.89
C LEU A 160 -12.94 -26.71 4.30
N TYR A 161 -13.78 -26.31 5.27
CA TYR A 161 -13.39 -26.22 6.67
C TYR A 161 -12.80 -27.54 7.19
N GLN A 162 -13.49 -28.66 6.98
CA GLN A 162 -13.06 -29.94 7.51
C GLN A 162 -11.77 -30.44 6.85
N SER A 163 -11.60 -30.23 5.54
CA SER A 163 -10.39 -30.68 4.82
C SER A 163 -9.16 -29.89 5.26
N VAL A 164 -9.23 -28.55 5.28
CA VAL A 164 -8.10 -27.70 5.66
C VAL A 164 -7.76 -27.83 7.14
N LEU A 165 -8.76 -28.00 8.00
CA LEU A 165 -8.52 -28.21 9.42
C LEU A 165 -7.80 -29.53 9.68
N ALA A 166 -8.17 -30.61 9.00
CA ALA A 166 -7.47 -31.89 9.12
C ALA A 166 -6.04 -31.85 8.56
N GLU A 167 -5.82 -31.04 7.51
CA GLU A 167 -4.50 -30.82 6.90
C GLU A 167 -3.57 -30.03 7.83
N LEU A 168 -4.01 -28.88 8.34
CA LEU A 168 -3.17 -27.96 9.11
C LEU A 168 -3.07 -28.34 10.60
N PHE A 169 -4.12 -28.94 11.16
CA PHE A 169 -4.21 -29.26 12.59
C PHE A 169 -4.78 -30.68 12.80
N PRO A 170 -3.97 -31.72 12.54
CA PRO A 170 -4.42 -33.12 12.56
C PRO A 170 -4.71 -33.67 13.97
N ASP A 171 -4.18 -33.04 15.02
CA ASP A 171 -4.41 -33.46 16.42
C ASP A 171 -5.65 -32.75 17.00
N PRO A 172 -6.79 -33.45 17.17
CA PRO A 172 -8.03 -32.85 17.66
C PRO A 172 -8.01 -32.58 19.18
N SER A 173 -7.04 -33.12 19.92
CA SER A 173 -6.94 -32.94 21.37
C SER A 173 -6.40 -31.56 21.75
N ARG A 174 -5.73 -30.89 20.81
CA ARG A 174 -5.11 -29.58 21.03
C ARG A 174 -6.03 -28.46 20.56
N GLY A 175 -6.64 -27.75 21.52
CA GLY A 175 -7.49 -26.60 21.21
C GLY A 175 -6.74 -25.47 20.48
N LEU A 176 -7.44 -24.79 19.57
CA LEU A 176 -6.89 -23.72 18.74
C LEU A 176 -6.90 -22.37 19.49
N SER A 177 -5.72 -21.77 19.61
CA SER A 177 -5.57 -20.37 20.01
C SER A 177 -5.97 -19.40 18.89
N LEU A 178 -6.10 -18.11 19.19
CA LEU A 178 -6.37 -17.06 18.18
C LEU A 178 -5.34 -17.07 17.04
N ARG A 179 -4.06 -17.27 17.35
CA ARG A 179 -2.97 -17.40 16.35
C ARG A 179 -3.28 -18.51 15.33
N THR A 180 -3.53 -19.71 15.85
CA THR A 180 -3.81 -20.90 15.03
C THR A 180 -5.16 -20.80 14.30
N LEU A 181 -6.14 -20.11 14.88
CA LEU A 181 -7.40 -19.78 14.22
C LEU A 181 -7.18 -18.85 13.03
N MET A 182 -6.36 -17.80 13.17
CA MET A 182 -6.02 -16.91 12.06
C MET A 182 -5.30 -17.64 10.93
N PHE A 183 -4.39 -18.56 11.27
CA PHE A 183 -3.71 -19.37 10.26
C PHE A 183 -4.64 -20.37 9.56
N LEU A 184 -5.58 -20.98 10.30
CA LEU A 184 -6.65 -21.79 9.72
C LEU A 184 -7.49 -20.96 8.73
N LEU A 185 -7.91 -19.76 9.14
CA LEU A 185 -8.67 -18.85 8.28
C LEU A 185 -7.86 -18.50 7.02
N TYR A 186 -6.56 -18.17 7.15
CA TYR A 186 -5.69 -17.98 5.98
C TYR A 186 -5.73 -19.18 5.03
N GLY A 187 -5.55 -20.40 5.55
CA GLY A 187 -5.63 -21.63 4.77
C GLY A 187 -6.96 -21.83 4.01
N LEU A 188 -8.07 -21.44 4.62
CA LEU A 188 -9.41 -21.50 4.03
C LEU A 188 -9.63 -20.44 2.95
N PHE A 189 -9.24 -19.20 3.20
CA PHE A 189 -9.38 -18.10 2.24
C PHE A 189 -8.54 -18.32 0.98
N CYS A 190 -7.37 -18.96 1.10
CA CYS A 190 -6.51 -19.29 -0.06
C CYS A 190 -7.09 -20.40 -0.96
N ARG A 191 -7.97 -21.25 -0.40
CA ARG A 191 -8.58 -22.39 -1.11
C ARG A 191 -10.04 -22.12 -1.52
N SER A 192 -10.52 -20.88 -1.35
CA SER A 192 -11.91 -20.50 -1.64
C SER A 192 -12.09 -19.91 -3.06
N PRO A 193 -13.12 -20.30 -3.82
CA PRO A 193 -13.38 -19.73 -5.14
C PRO A 193 -13.78 -18.25 -5.02
N GLY A 194 -12.85 -17.35 -5.33
CA GLY A 194 -13.01 -15.89 -5.21
C GLY A 194 -11.78 -15.14 -4.67
N ASN A 195 -10.77 -15.88 -4.17
CA ASN A 195 -9.42 -15.45 -3.73
C ASN A 195 -9.22 -13.95 -3.49
N LEU A 196 -9.57 -13.48 -2.29
CA LEU A 196 -9.05 -12.23 -1.74
C LEU A 196 -7.58 -12.34 -1.29
N VAL A 197 -7.12 -13.58 -1.05
CA VAL A 197 -5.82 -13.91 -0.43
C VAL A 197 -5.13 -14.98 -1.29
N ARG A 198 -3.81 -14.87 -1.47
CA ARG A 198 -3.11 -15.58 -2.55
C ARG A 198 -2.49 -16.91 -2.14
N GLY A 199 -2.14 -17.08 -0.86
CA GLY A 199 -1.64 -18.34 -0.33
C GLY A 199 -0.15 -18.58 -0.55
N CYS A 200 0.62 -17.52 -0.85
CA CYS A 200 2.05 -17.63 -1.15
C CYS A 200 2.90 -18.18 0.01
N TYR A 201 2.34 -18.16 1.23
CA TYR A 201 3.01 -18.57 2.47
C TYR A 201 2.41 -19.85 3.09
N LEU A 202 1.60 -20.61 2.34
CA LEU A 202 1.14 -21.95 2.73
C LEU A 202 2.13 -23.06 2.37
N GLU A 203 3.09 -22.78 1.48
CA GLU A 203 4.05 -23.75 0.95
C GLU A 203 5.45 -23.56 1.54
N SER A 204 6.04 -24.68 1.96
CA SER A 204 7.45 -24.82 2.35
C SER A 204 8.39 -24.26 1.26
N PRO A 205 9.59 -23.73 1.60
CA PRO A 205 10.52 -23.08 0.65
C PRO A 205 10.99 -23.91 -0.56
N ALA A 206 10.60 -25.18 -0.69
CA ALA A 206 11.09 -26.10 -1.70
C ALA A 206 10.53 -25.90 -3.13
N GLU A 207 9.53 -25.03 -3.34
CA GLU A 207 8.89 -24.82 -4.67
C GLU A 207 9.13 -23.44 -5.30
N SER A 208 10.04 -22.61 -4.76
CA SER A 208 10.43 -21.38 -5.44
C SER A 208 11.31 -21.71 -6.64
N GLY A 209 10.72 -21.77 -7.84
CA GLY A 209 11.47 -21.92 -9.09
C GLY A 209 12.54 -20.84 -9.27
N VAL A 210 13.50 -21.06 -10.17
CA VAL A 210 14.59 -20.11 -10.45
C VAL A 210 14.37 -19.38 -11.78
N GLY A 211 14.82 -18.13 -11.88
CA GLY A 211 14.67 -17.30 -13.07
C GLY A 211 13.20 -17.14 -13.49
N PRO A 212 12.83 -17.44 -14.75
CA PRO A 212 11.45 -17.34 -15.23
C PRO A 212 10.41 -18.16 -14.46
N ASP A 213 10.86 -19.22 -13.78
CA ASP A 213 9.98 -20.08 -12.99
C ASP A 213 9.78 -19.57 -11.56
N SER A 214 10.53 -18.54 -11.14
CA SER A 214 10.40 -17.95 -9.82
C SER A 214 9.08 -17.20 -9.66
N THR A 215 8.56 -17.23 -8.43
CA THR A 215 7.31 -16.56 -8.07
C THR A 215 7.40 -15.06 -8.32
N GLN A 216 8.52 -14.42 -7.94
CA GLN A 216 8.76 -12.99 -8.17
C GLN A 216 8.82 -12.65 -9.66
N TRP A 217 9.44 -13.49 -10.50
CA TRP A 217 9.47 -13.28 -11.94
C TRP A 217 8.07 -13.34 -12.56
N LYS A 218 7.29 -14.37 -12.22
CA LYS A 218 5.90 -14.55 -12.71
C LYS A 218 5.02 -13.38 -12.32
N GLU A 219 5.21 -12.84 -11.12
CA GLU A 219 4.47 -11.67 -10.62
C GLU A 219 4.84 -10.37 -11.31
N LEU A 220 6.14 -10.12 -11.50
CA LEU A 220 6.60 -8.98 -12.28
C LEU A 220 6.08 -9.08 -13.72
N HIS A 221 6.09 -10.27 -14.32
CA HIS A 221 5.57 -10.49 -15.67
C HIS A 221 4.07 -10.19 -15.75
N ALA A 222 3.28 -10.72 -14.81
CA ALA A 222 1.84 -10.47 -14.74
C ALA A 222 1.54 -8.98 -14.53
N GLY A 223 2.23 -8.32 -13.59
CA GLY A 223 2.05 -6.90 -13.32
C GLY A 223 2.41 -6.02 -14.52
N PHE A 224 3.56 -6.25 -15.17
CA PHE A 224 3.90 -5.48 -16.37
C PHE A 224 2.92 -5.73 -17.52
N LYS A 225 2.38 -6.93 -17.69
CA LYS A 225 1.33 -7.18 -18.70
C LYS A 225 0.04 -6.41 -18.43
N VAL A 226 -0.38 -6.32 -17.17
CA VAL A 226 -1.52 -5.47 -16.80
C VAL A 226 -1.18 -4.00 -17.06
N LEU A 227 0.06 -3.57 -16.77
CA LEU A 227 0.49 -2.18 -16.95
C LEU A 227 0.49 -1.78 -18.43
N GLU A 228 0.97 -2.65 -19.33
CA GLU A 228 0.87 -2.42 -20.78
C GLU A 228 -0.58 -2.21 -21.21
N SER A 229 -1.46 -3.08 -20.73
CA SER A 229 -2.89 -3.05 -21.06
C SER A 229 -3.57 -1.80 -20.53
N ASP A 230 -3.21 -1.36 -19.32
CA ASP A 230 -3.73 -0.13 -18.72
C ASP A 230 -3.20 1.10 -19.46
N PHE A 231 -1.91 1.19 -19.75
CA PHE A 231 -1.32 2.29 -20.50
C PHE A 231 -1.97 2.45 -21.88
N GLN A 232 -2.07 1.37 -22.65
CA GLN A 232 -2.70 1.39 -23.98
C GLN A 232 -4.18 1.75 -23.94
N ARG A 233 -4.86 1.44 -22.83
CA ARG A 233 -6.27 1.76 -22.64
C ARG A 233 -6.49 3.22 -22.24
N ILE A 234 -5.55 3.80 -21.49
CA ILE A 234 -5.56 5.22 -21.12
C ILE A 234 -5.17 6.08 -22.33
N ASP A 235 -4.21 5.63 -23.15
CA ASP A 235 -3.76 6.24 -24.41
C ASP A 235 -4.82 6.11 -25.51
N GLY A 236 -5.98 6.74 -25.29
CA GLY A 236 -7.15 6.64 -26.18
C GLY A 236 -6.91 7.23 -27.57
N ASN A 237 -5.90 8.10 -27.72
CA ASN A 237 -5.52 8.69 -29.00
C ASN A 237 -4.39 7.91 -29.72
N GLY A 238 -3.79 6.90 -29.07
CA GLY A 238 -2.73 6.06 -29.62
C GLY A 238 -1.42 6.80 -29.89
N SER A 239 -1.15 7.87 -29.14
CA SER A 239 0.04 8.71 -29.31
C SER A 239 1.30 8.06 -28.76
N GLY A 240 1.16 7.03 -27.91
CA GLY A 240 2.24 6.37 -27.20
C GLY A 240 2.73 7.14 -25.98
N VAL A 241 2.03 8.21 -25.58
CA VAL A 241 2.27 9.02 -24.37
C VAL A 241 0.93 9.35 -23.71
N LEU A 242 0.92 9.64 -22.41
CA LEU A 242 -0.29 9.97 -21.65
C LEU A 242 -0.34 11.45 -21.28
N GLY A 243 -1.34 12.16 -21.79
CA GLY A 243 -1.69 13.50 -21.34
C GLY A 243 -2.34 13.52 -19.95
N TRP A 244 -2.33 14.69 -19.31
CA TRP A 244 -3.00 14.90 -18.03
C TRP A 244 -4.52 14.64 -18.09
N ASP A 245 -5.16 15.02 -19.20
CA ASP A 245 -6.59 14.80 -19.46
C ASP A 245 -6.94 13.32 -19.66
N GLU A 246 -6.08 12.57 -20.35
CA GLU A 246 -6.23 11.12 -20.54
C GLU A 246 -6.12 10.39 -19.19
N LEU A 247 -5.13 10.76 -18.37
CA LEU A 247 -4.96 10.18 -17.05
C LEU A 247 -6.16 10.47 -16.12
N LEU A 248 -6.67 11.71 -16.13
CA LEU A 248 -7.84 12.10 -15.33
C LEU A 248 -9.14 11.37 -15.72
N THR A 249 -9.24 10.93 -16.97
CA THR A 249 -10.44 10.21 -17.45
C THR A 249 -10.61 8.86 -16.75
N GLU A 250 -9.53 8.26 -16.25
CA GLU A 250 -9.53 6.95 -15.59
C GLU A 250 -9.55 7.02 -14.06
N VAL A 251 -9.36 8.21 -13.48
CA VAL A 251 -9.45 8.47 -12.04
C VAL A 251 -10.90 8.42 -11.58
N SER A 252 -11.29 7.34 -10.90
CA SER A 252 -12.56 7.26 -10.18
C SER A 252 -12.33 7.47 -8.69
N VAL A 253 -12.77 8.62 -8.17
CA VAL A 253 -12.86 8.84 -6.72
C VAL A 253 -14.33 8.77 -6.33
N SER A 254 -14.73 7.63 -5.78
CA SER A 254 -16.01 7.44 -5.10
C SER A 254 -15.94 8.07 -3.71
N GLY A 255 -16.27 9.35 -3.59
CA GLY A 255 -16.24 10.06 -2.31
C GLY A 255 -16.77 11.49 -2.40
N ALA A 256 -16.98 12.13 -1.24
CA ALA A 256 -17.33 13.54 -1.15
C ALA A 256 -16.32 14.40 -1.94
N SER A 257 -16.79 15.48 -2.57
CA SER A 257 -16.02 16.28 -3.53
C SER A 257 -14.62 16.69 -3.06
N GLY A 258 -14.39 16.83 -1.74
CA GLY A 258 -13.07 17.11 -1.16
C GLY A 258 -12.02 16.00 -1.33
N ALA A 259 -12.38 14.73 -1.13
CA ALA A 259 -11.42 13.62 -1.26
C ALA A 259 -10.91 13.43 -2.69
N ARG A 260 -11.75 13.78 -3.69
CA ARG A 260 -11.33 13.79 -5.09
C ARG A 260 -10.34 14.90 -5.39
N ILE A 261 -10.53 16.08 -4.80
CA ILE A 261 -9.65 17.23 -4.99
C ILE A 261 -8.27 16.94 -4.39
N ASP A 262 -8.23 16.38 -3.17
CA ASP A 262 -6.97 16.05 -2.50
C ASP A 262 -6.15 15.01 -3.27
N PHE A 263 -6.82 13.95 -3.77
CA PHE A 263 -6.16 12.92 -4.58
C PHE A 263 -5.63 13.49 -5.90
N VAL A 264 -6.43 14.29 -6.60
CA VAL A 264 -6.02 14.90 -7.89
C VAL A 264 -4.85 15.86 -7.71
N SER A 265 -4.81 16.62 -6.61
CA SER A 265 -3.69 17.52 -6.29
C SER A 265 -2.38 16.75 -6.09
N ARG A 266 -2.40 15.67 -5.30
CA ARG A 266 -1.22 14.80 -5.09
C ARG A 266 -0.78 14.11 -6.39
N LEU A 267 -1.75 13.67 -7.18
CA LEU A 267 -1.49 13.06 -8.48
C LEU A 267 -0.82 14.06 -9.43
N GLN A 268 -1.25 15.33 -9.43
CA GLN A 268 -0.65 16.37 -10.25
C GLN A 268 0.79 16.66 -9.86
N GLY A 269 1.08 16.72 -8.55
CA GLY A 269 2.46 16.84 -8.06
C GLY A 269 3.32 15.66 -8.51
N SER A 270 2.82 14.44 -8.31
CA SER A 270 3.54 13.22 -8.71
C SER A 270 3.76 13.13 -10.22
N PHE A 271 2.79 13.55 -11.03
CA PHE A 271 2.90 13.61 -12.49
C PHE A 271 4.05 14.51 -12.93
N LYS A 272 4.14 15.72 -12.36
CA LYS A 272 5.22 16.66 -12.69
C LYS A 272 6.60 16.15 -12.28
N GLU A 273 6.68 15.40 -11.19
CA GLU A 273 7.96 14.84 -10.74
C GLU A 273 8.44 13.64 -11.57
N VAL A 274 7.54 12.92 -12.23
CA VAL A 274 7.90 11.74 -13.05
C VAL A 274 7.98 12.04 -14.54
N ASP A 275 7.52 13.21 -14.97
CA ASP A 275 7.79 13.79 -16.29
C ASP A 275 9.24 14.29 -16.32
N LEU A 276 10.15 13.38 -16.66
CA LEU A 276 11.60 13.61 -16.54
C LEU A 276 12.15 14.44 -17.69
N ASP A 277 11.41 14.52 -18.80
CA ASP A 277 11.77 15.31 -19.98
C ASP A 277 10.95 16.59 -20.16
N ASP A 278 10.08 16.93 -19.21
CA ASP A 278 9.20 18.10 -19.17
C ASP A 278 8.32 18.21 -20.44
N SER A 279 7.94 17.06 -21.00
CA SER A 279 7.07 16.98 -22.18
C SER A 279 5.60 17.27 -21.88
N LYS A 280 5.24 17.36 -20.60
CA LYS A 280 3.87 17.48 -20.08
C LYS A 280 3.00 16.27 -20.38
N CYS A 281 3.63 15.18 -20.81
CA CYS A 281 3.01 13.89 -21.08
C CYS A 281 3.89 12.82 -20.43
N LEU A 282 3.32 11.67 -20.09
CA LEU A 282 4.09 10.56 -19.55
C LEU A 282 4.28 9.49 -20.63
N ASP A 283 5.52 9.15 -20.93
CA ASP A 283 5.81 7.91 -21.65
C ASP A 283 5.50 6.68 -20.78
N PHE A 284 5.57 5.48 -21.35
CA PHE A 284 5.28 4.24 -20.63
C PHE A 284 6.12 4.05 -19.35
N TYR A 285 7.38 4.46 -19.37
CA TYR A 285 8.30 4.28 -18.25
C TYR A 285 8.16 5.37 -17.20
N GLU A 286 7.80 6.58 -17.59
CA GLU A 286 7.41 7.66 -16.69
C GLU A 286 6.08 7.34 -16.00
N PHE A 287 5.13 6.76 -16.73
CA PHE A 287 3.92 6.19 -16.14
C PHE A 287 4.25 5.05 -15.16
N ALA A 288 5.19 4.15 -15.50
CA ALA A 288 5.65 3.12 -14.55
C ALA A 288 6.27 3.72 -13.28
N LEU A 289 7.03 4.83 -13.37
CA LEU A 289 7.52 5.56 -12.19
C LEU A 289 6.40 6.16 -11.36
N LEU A 290 5.38 6.73 -12.02
CA LEU A 290 4.19 7.23 -11.32
C LEU A 290 3.51 6.10 -10.55
N VAL A 291 3.35 4.93 -11.17
CA VAL A 291 2.77 3.75 -10.53
C VAL A 291 3.62 3.25 -9.36
N TYR A 292 4.95 3.26 -9.49
CA TYR A 292 5.87 2.95 -8.40
C TYR A 292 5.64 3.87 -7.19
N LYS A 293 5.59 5.19 -7.42
CA LYS A 293 5.32 6.18 -6.36
C LYS A 293 3.93 5.99 -5.75
N MET A 294 2.89 5.86 -6.56
CA MET A 294 1.51 5.70 -6.10
C MET A 294 1.28 4.37 -5.36
N SER A 295 2.05 3.33 -5.68
CA SER A 295 1.96 2.03 -5.01
C SER A 295 2.46 2.08 -3.57
N LYS A 296 3.45 2.94 -3.26
CA LYS A 296 3.90 3.23 -1.89
C LYS A 296 2.75 3.76 -1.02
N GLU A 297 1.85 4.52 -1.62
CA GLU A 297 0.71 5.16 -0.96
C GLU A 297 -0.57 4.32 -1.04
N GLY A 298 -0.54 3.17 -1.74
CA GLY A 298 -1.66 2.24 -1.88
C GLY A 298 -2.74 2.67 -2.89
N ALA A 299 -2.48 3.71 -3.68
CA ALA A 299 -3.51 4.47 -4.40
C ALA A 299 -3.73 4.08 -5.88
N TYR A 300 -3.02 3.07 -6.41
CA TYR A 300 -3.13 2.70 -7.85
C TYR A 300 -4.57 2.38 -8.31
N GLY A 301 -5.38 1.73 -7.47
CA GLY A 301 -6.79 1.44 -7.82
C GLY A 301 -7.67 2.69 -7.96
N SER A 302 -7.27 3.79 -7.31
CA SER A 302 -7.91 5.11 -7.47
C SER A 302 -7.42 5.83 -8.72
N LEU A 303 -6.21 5.53 -9.17
CA LEU A 303 -5.62 6.06 -10.40
C LEU A 303 -6.23 5.42 -11.65
N VAL A 304 -6.35 4.09 -11.67
CA VAL A 304 -6.85 3.34 -12.81
C VAL A 304 -8.08 2.52 -12.41
N SER A 305 -9.25 3.13 -12.54
CA SER A 305 -10.49 2.57 -11.99
C SER A 305 -11.00 1.31 -12.71
N LYS A 306 -10.69 1.16 -14.01
CA LYS A 306 -11.05 -0.03 -14.80
C LYS A 306 -9.90 -1.04 -14.91
N CYS A 307 -8.88 -0.94 -14.07
CA CYS A 307 -7.77 -1.89 -14.08
C CYS A 307 -8.30 -3.31 -13.81
N PRO A 308 -8.03 -4.29 -14.69
CA PRO A 308 -8.59 -5.64 -14.58
C PRO A 308 -8.01 -6.40 -13.38
N SER A 309 -6.75 -6.13 -13.02
CA SER A 309 -6.11 -6.73 -11.84
C SER A 309 -5.19 -5.75 -11.11
N PRO A 310 -5.75 -4.87 -10.27
CA PRO A 310 -4.95 -3.91 -9.48
C PRO A 310 -3.99 -4.63 -8.51
N ALA A 311 -4.30 -5.87 -8.15
CA ALA A 311 -3.49 -6.69 -7.26
C ALA A 311 -2.18 -7.16 -7.93
N ASP A 312 -2.17 -7.43 -9.24
CA ASP A 312 -0.95 -7.80 -9.97
C ASP A 312 0.01 -6.61 -10.06
N ILE A 313 -0.50 -5.41 -10.36
CA ILE A 313 0.30 -4.17 -10.40
C ILE A 313 0.92 -3.89 -9.04
N LYS A 314 0.10 -3.87 -7.99
CA LYS A 314 0.57 -3.60 -6.63
C LYS A 314 1.68 -4.57 -6.22
N ARG A 315 1.54 -5.86 -6.54
CA ARG A 315 2.57 -6.88 -6.25
C ARG A 315 3.85 -6.64 -7.02
N ALA A 316 3.77 -6.44 -8.34
CA ALA A 316 4.95 -6.20 -9.16
C ALA A 316 5.74 -4.97 -8.70
N PHE A 317 5.07 -3.86 -8.44
CA PHE A 317 5.73 -2.63 -8.00
C PHE A 317 6.19 -2.68 -6.54
N LEU A 318 5.56 -3.49 -5.70
CA LEU A 318 6.07 -3.80 -4.36
C LEU A 318 7.38 -4.60 -4.43
N HIS A 319 7.48 -5.60 -5.32
CA HIS A 319 8.73 -6.33 -5.54
C HIS A 319 9.86 -5.37 -5.95
N ILE A 320 9.61 -4.47 -6.89
CA ILE A 320 10.58 -3.45 -7.30
C ILE A 320 10.96 -2.54 -6.12
N PHE A 321 9.98 -2.13 -5.32
CA PHE A 321 10.22 -1.29 -4.14
C PHE A 321 11.08 -1.97 -3.07
N VAL A 322 10.81 -3.24 -2.79
CA VAL A 322 11.60 -4.07 -1.87
C VAL A 322 13.02 -4.23 -2.39
N MET A 323 13.17 -4.57 -3.68
CA MET A 323 14.47 -4.69 -4.35
C MET A 323 15.29 -3.40 -4.23
N VAL A 324 14.67 -2.24 -4.46
CA VAL A 324 15.31 -0.91 -4.36
C VAL A 324 15.75 -0.62 -2.91
N ASN A 325 14.88 -0.84 -1.93
CA ASN A 325 15.18 -0.51 -0.53
C ASN A 325 16.28 -1.38 0.09
N LYS A 326 16.48 -2.60 -0.39
CA LYS A 326 17.60 -3.45 0.03
C LYS A 326 18.95 -2.79 -0.21
N GLU A 327 19.06 -1.98 -1.27
CA GLU A 327 20.31 -1.32 -1.66
C GLU A 327 20.56 0.02 -0.93
N GLY A 328 19.60 0.47 -0.10
CA GLY A 328 19.70 1.67 0.73
C GLY A 328 18.59 2.69 0.47
N LYS A 329 18.02 3.26 1.54
CA LYS A 329 16.84 4.15 1.54
C LYS A 329 16.93 5.40 0.64
N ASP A 330 18.15 5.87 0.38
CA ASP A 330 18.40 7.14 -0.31
C ASP A 330 19.25 6.98 -1.58
N ARG A 331 19.35 5.77 -2.13
CA ARG A 331 20.06 5.57 -3.40
C ARG A 331 19.23 6.10 -4.56
N GLU A 332 19.58 7.30 -5.01
CA GLU A 332 19.11 7.85 -6.30
C GLU A 332 19.76 7.15 -7.51
N SER A 333 20.80 6.33 -7.26
CA SER A 333 21.51 5.59 -8.30
C SER A 333 21.96 4.20 -7.85
N PHE A 334 21.93 3.24 -8.79
CA PHE A 334 22.18 1.81 -8.56
C PHE A 334 23.38 1.34 -9.39
N PRO A 335 24.54 1.05 -8.75
CA PRO A 335 25.69 0.51 -9.45
C PRO A 335 25.35 -0.82 -10.17
N PRO A 336 25.93 -1.13 -11.34
CA PRO A 336 25.65 -2.38 -12.05
C PRO A 336 25.86 -3.64 -11.20
N ASP A 337 26.88 -3.66 -10.34
CA ASP A 337 27.16 -4.77 -9.42
C ASP A 337 26.01 -4.97 -8.41
N ALA A 338 25.46 -3.87 -7.89
CA ALA A 338 24.31 -3.89 -6.99
C ALA A 338 23.06 -4.41 -7.72
N VAL A 339 22.83 -3.98 -8.97
CA VAL A 339 21.72 -4.48 -9.80
C VAL A 339 21.85 -5.99 -10.05
N ARG A 340 23.06 -6.50 -10.32
CA ARG A 340 23.29 -7.95 -10.47
C ARG A 340 22.95 -8.71 -9.20
N HIS A 341 23.44 -8.23 -8.06
CA HIS A 341 23.17 -8.85 -6.77
C HIS A 341 21.66 -8.87 -6.50
N MET A 342 21.01 -7.71 -6.58
CA MET A 342 19.57 -7.52 -6.40
C MET A 342 18.73 -8.50 -7.23
N LEU A 343 18.99 -8.59 -8.54
CA LEU A 343 18.21 -9.46 -9.44
C LEU A 343 18.54 -10.94 -9.27
N THR A 344 19.78 -11.27 -8.92
CA THR A 344 20.15 -12.66 -8.61
C THR A 344 19.47 -13.14 -7.34
N THR A 345 19.42 -12.31 -6.30
CA THR A 345 18.67 -12.60 -5.07
C THR A 345 17.18 -12.74 -5.36
N ALA A 346 16.60 -11.81 -6.12
CA ALA A 346 15.17 -11.83 -6.44
C ALA A 346 14.73 -13.07 -7.25
N PHE A 347 15.58 -13.51 -8.19
CA PHE A 347 15.20 -14.58 -9.12
C PHE A 347 15.86 -15.93 -8.78
N GLY A 348 16.65 -15.99 -7.71
CA GLY A 348 17.45 -17.16 -7.34
C GLY A 348 18.64 -17.46 -8.28
N GLN A 349 18.72 -16.80 -9.43
CA GLN A 349 19.83 -16.89 -10.38
C GLN A 349 19.94 -15.60 -11.20
N ALA A 350 21.15 -15.32 -11.71
CA ALA A 350 21.36 -14.18 -12.60
C ALA A 350 20.62 -14.39 -13.93
N PRO A 351 19.79 -13.44 -14.39
CA PRO A 351 19.12 -13.54 -15.69
C PRO A 351 20.12 -13.60 -16.84
N ALA A 352 19.94 -14.53 -17.77
CA ALA A 352 20.87 -14.78 -18.86
C ALA A 352 21.12 -13.54 -19.76
N GLN A 353 20.10 -12.68 -19.91
CA GLN A 353 20.18 -11.47 -20.73
C GLN A 353 20.70 -10.25 -19.97
N LEU A 354 20.99 -10.36 -18.67
CA LEU A 354 21.29 -9.21 -17.81
C LEU A 354 22.47 -8.38 -18.31
N GLU A 355 23.60 -9.00 -18.63
CA GLU A 355 24.78 -8.26 -19.12
C GLU A 355 24.53 -7.57 -20.46
N GLY A 356 23.74 -8.21 -21.34
CA GLY A 356 23.35 -7.62 -22.61
C GLY A 356 22.47 -6.39 -22.43
N VAL A 357 21.51 -6.45 -21.50
CA VAL A 357 20.62 -5.32 -21.18
C VAL A 357 21.39 -4.21 -20.46
N LEU A 358 22.23 -4.52 -19.47
CA LEU A 358 23.05 -3.53 -18.77
C LEU A 358 24.03 -2.82 -19.71
N GLY A 359 24.60 -3.52 -20.70
CA GLY A 359 25.47 -2.92 -21.70
C GLY A 359 24.79 -1.85 -22.57
N VAL A 360 23.46 -1.96 -22.77
CA VAL A 360 22.67 -0.98 -23.51
C VAL A 360 22.17 0.16 -22.61
N VAL A 361 21.69 -0.18 -21.42
CA VAL A 361 21.05 0.78 -20.50
C VAL A 361 22.07 1.62 -19.73
N ALA A 362 23.25 1.07 -19.44
CA ALA A 362 24.31 1.69 -18.63
C ALA A 362 25.71 1.46 -19.23
N PRO A 363 26.01 2.06 -20.41
CA PRO A 363 27.30 1.90 -21.05
C PRO A 363 28.44 2.42 -20.15
N GLY A 364 29.51 1.64 -20.01
CA GLY A 364 30.68 2.02 -19.21
C GLY A 364 30.54 1.83 -17.70
N ALA A 365 29.60 0.99 -17.25
CA ALA A 365 29.34 0.70 -15.83
C ALA A 365 28.86 1.92 -15.00
N ALA A 366 28.22 2.89 -15.67
CA ALA A 366 27.56 4.00 -14.99
C ALA A 366 26.45 3.50 -14.05
N PRO A 367 26.24 4.15 -12.89
CA PRO A 367 25.15 3.78 -12.00
C PRO A 367 23.80 4.13 -12.65
N LEU A 368 22.82 3.22 -12.51
CA LEU A 368 21.49 3.34 -13.11
C LEU A 368 20.60 4.23 -12.25
N THR A 369 19.77 5.07 -12.86
CA THR A 369 18.64 5.71 -12.18
C THR A 369 17.51 4.71 -11.92
N LEU A 370 16.53 5.07 -11.08
CA LEU A 370 15.34 4.23 -10.86
C LEU A 370 14.58 3.94 -12.18
N LEU A 371 14.49 4.92 -13.09
CA LEU A 371 13.91 4.73 -14.41
C LEU A 371 14.66 3.64 -15.20
N GLN A 372 16.00 3.71 -15.20
CA GLN A 372 16.85 2.74 -15.89
C GLN A 372 16.76 1.35 -15.26
N LEU A 373 16.62 1.27 -13.94
CA LEU A 373 16.38 0.00 -13.24
C LEU A 373 15.03 -0.61 -13.65
N ILE A 374 13.96 0.17 -13.65
CA ILE A 374 12.63 -0.31 -14.09
C ILE A 374 12.66 -0.75 -15.56
N LYS A 375 13.32 0.01 -16.45
CA LYS A 375 13.55 -0.38 -17.86
C LYS A 375 14.28 -1.71 -17.97
N THR A 376 15.30 -1.91 -17.14
CA THR A 376 16.08 -3.15 -17.09
C THR A 376 15.22 -4.33 -16.64
N ILE A 377 14.47 -4.19 -15.55
CA ILE A 377 13.58 -5.24 -15.03
C ILE A 377 12.49 -5.57 -16.06
N TYR A 378 11.85 -4.57 -16.65
CA TYR A 378 10.84 -4.75 -17.69
C TYR A 378 11.39 -5.52 -18.89
N LYS A 379 12.57 -5.14 -19.42
CA LYS A 379 13.18 -5.81 -20.57
C LYS A 379 13.55 -7.27 -20.27
N LEU A 380 13.95 -7.57 -19.04
CA LEU A 380 14.30 -8.94 -18.62
C LEU A 380 13.07 -9.82 -18.47
N VAL A 381 12.07 -9.32 -17.73
CA VAL A 381 10.89 -10.09 -17.37
C VAL A 381 9.91 -10.17 -18.53
N LEU A 382 9.85 -9.15 -19.39
CA LEU A 382 8.97 -9.08 -20.55
C LEU A 382 9.73 -8.71 -21.84
N PRO A 383 10.54 -9.63 -22.39
CA PRO A 383 11.45 -9.33 -23.51
C PRO A 383 10.74 -9.00 -24.84
N MET A 384 9.49 -9.45 -24.98
CA MET A 384 8.60 -9.20 -26.13
C MET A 384 7.46 -8.24 -25.77
N GLY A 385 7.70 -7.35 -24.81
CA GLY A 385 6.76 -6.31 -24.43
C GLY A 385 6.51 -5.30 -25.54
N ALA A 386 5.34 -4.68 -25.54
CA ALA A 386 4.94 -3.68 -26.52
C ALA A 386 5.78 -2.39 -26.44
N PHE A 387 6.41 -2.15 -25.29
CA PHE A 387 7.18 -0.95 -24.99
C PHE A 387 8.68 -1.24 -24.86
N ASP A 388 9.20 -2.26 -25.54
CA ASP A 388 10.62 -2.63 -25.56
C ASP A 388 11.54 -1.41 -25.72
N PRO A 389 12.49 -1.13 -24.79
CA PRO A 389 13.34 0.05 -24.85
C PRO A 389 14.13 0.22 -26.16
N ALA A 390 14.38 -0.86 -26.90
CA ALA A 390 15.10 -0.81 -28.16
C ALA A 390 14.24 -0.33 -29.35
N THR A 391 12.91 -0.46 -29.27
CA THR A 391 11.99 -0.15 -30.37
C THR A 391 10.96 0.91 -30.01
N TYR A 392 10.68 1.10 -28.72
CA TYR A 392 9.79 2.12 -28.21
C TYR A 392 10.50 3.47 -28.19
N LEU A 393 10.12 4.31 -29.14
CA LEU A 393 10.55 5.69 -29.28
C LEU A 393 9.32 6.60 -29.12
N PRO A 394 8.97 7.02 -27.89
CA PRO A 394 7.81 7.86 -27.67
C PRO A 394 7.93 9.16 -28.47
N ILE A 395 6.85 9.52 -29.17
CA ILE A 395 6.83 10.74 -29.96
C ILE A 395 6.66 11.91 -28.99
N ARG A 396 7.77 12.59 -28.68
CA ARG A 396 7.78 13.85 -27.93
C ARG A 396 7.12 14.96 -28.76
N ARG A 397 5.80 15.01 -28.75
CA ARG A 397 5.04 16.17 -29.23
C ARG A 397 4.63 16.96 -28.01
N GLU A 398 4.86 18.27 -28.04
CA GLU A 398 4.00 19.18 -27.30
C GLU A 398 2.59 18.89 -27.78
N VAL A 399 1.79 18.19 -26.98
CA VAL A 399 0.37 18.07 -27.24
C VAL A 399 -0.14 19.50 -27.20
N VAL A 400 -0.55 20.03 -28.36
CA VAL A 400 -1.30 21.27 -28.43
C VAL A 400 -2.53 21.01 -27.59
N ALA A 401 -2.54 21.56 -26.39
CA ALA A 401 -3.66 21.45 -25.48
C ALA A 401 -4.93 21.70 -26.29
N HIS A 402 -5.80 20.69 -26.38
CA HIS A 402 -7.13 20.96 -26.87
C HIS A 402 -7.71 21.97 -25.89
N ASN A 403 -7.83 23.21 -26.36
CA ASN A 403 -8.36 24.35 -25.62
C ASN A 403 -9.76 24.02 -25.12
N VAL A 404 -9.85 23.33 -23.99
CA VAL A 404 -10.77 23.75 -22.95
C VAL A 404 -10.12 25.02 -22.42
N SER A 405 -10.63 26.17 -22.83
CA SER A 405 -10.10 27.47 -22.44
C SER A 405 -9.89 27.50 -20.94
N GLN A 406 -8.65 27.32 -20.51
CA GLN A 406 -8.21 27.79 -19.21
C GLN A 406 -8.18 29.30 -19.35
N PRO A 407 -8.98 30.07 -18.59
CA PRO A 407 -8.76 31.50 -18.53
C PRO A 407 -7.35 31.71 -17.97
N GLU A 408 -6.45 32.28 -18.80
CA GLU A 408 -5.17 32.78 -18.31
C GLU A 408 -5.47 33.71 -17.14
N ALA A 409 -5.01 33.32 -15.95
CA ALA A 409 -5.09 34.18 -14.79
C ALA A 409 -4.26 35.43 -15.08
N ALA A 410 -4.93 36.56 -15.26
CA ALA A 410 -4.28 37.86 -15.23
C ALA A 410 -3.46 37.93 -13.95
N SER A 411 -2.17 38.23 -14.05
CA SER A 411 -1.26 38.33 -12.91
C SER A 411 -1.90 39.21 -11.83
N VAL A 412 -2.37 38.60 -10.75
CA VAL A 412 -2.88 39.35 -9.61
C VAL A 412 -1.66 40.01 -8.98
N PRO A 413 -1.63 41.35 -8.83
CA PRO A 413 -0.50 42.02 -8.19
C PRO A 413 -0.33 41.41 -6.80
N HIS A 414 0.87 40.89 -6.50
CA HIS A 414 1.22 40.33 -5.20
C HIS A 414 0.96 41.40 -4.13
N LEU A 415 -0.13 41.23 -3.38
CA LEU A 415 -0.41 42.08 -2.23
C LEU A 415 0.60 41.72 -1.12
N PRO A 416 1.19 42.72 -0.45
CA PRO A 416 2.16 42.47 0.61
C PRO A 416 1.54 41.63 1.73
N ARG A 417 2.30 40.64 2.22
CA ARG A 417 1.89 39.74 3.31
C ARG A 417 1.57 40.56 4.56
N ILE A 418 0.34 40.45 5.06
CA ILE A 418 -0.08 41.14 6.29
C ILE A 418 0.51 40.37 7.48
N THR A 419 1.42 40.99 8.22
CA THR A 419 2.03 40.39 9.42
C THR A 419 2.33 41.51 10.43
N PRO A 420 1.93 41.39 11.71
CA PRO A 420 1.14 40.31 12.31
C PRO A 420 -0.35 40.38 11.91
N VAL A 421 -0.99 39.22 11.79
CA VAL A 421 -2.43 39.14 11.52
C VAL A 421 -3.21 39.42 12.81
N VAL A 422 -4.08 40.43 12.78
CA VAL A 422 -4.98 40.74 13.89
C VAL A 422 -6.33 40.13 13.59
N VAL A 423 -6.66 39.01 14.25
CA VAL A 423 -7.87 38.22 13.99
C VAL A 423 -9.16 39.07 14.00
N ALA A 424 -9.25 40.07 14.89
CA ALA A 424 -10.40 40.96 15.00
C ALA A 424 -10.67 41.84 13.75
N LYS A 425 -9.69 41.97 12.85
CA LYS A 425 -9.82 42.75 11.61
C LYS A 425 -10.34 41.92 10.44
N PHE A 426 -10.34 40.59 10.56
CA PHE A 426 -10.90 39.70 9.55
C PHE A 426 -12.42 39.59 9.74
N ARG A 427 -13.16 39.88 8.67
CA ARG A 427 -14.63 39.75 8.62
C ARG A 427 -15.00 38.64 7.64
N PRO A 428 -15.31 37.42 8.11
CA PRO A 428 -15.71 36.33 7.23
C PRO A 428 -17.06 36.65 6.56
N THR A 429 -17.18 36.35 5.28
CA THR A 429 -18.39 36.56 4.46
C THR A 429 -18.97 35.27 3.92
N LYS A 430 -18.14 34.30 3.50
CA LYS A 430 -18.61 33.02 2.95
C LYS A 430 -17.68 31.88 3.36
N VAL A 431 -18.24 30.79 3.85
CA VAL A 431 -17.46 29.56 4.13
C VAL A 431 -17.22 28.82 2.81
N LEU A 432 -15.97 28.45 2.54
CA LEU A 432 -15.57 27.68 1.36
C LEU A 432 -15.45 26.18 1.65
N GLY A 433 -15.03 25.82 2.86
CA GLY A 433 -14.87 24.44 3.28
C GLY A 433 -14.60 24.33 4.79
N GLU A 434 -15.01 23.20 5.37
CA GLU A 434 -14.81 22.88 6.79
C GLU A 434 -14.38 21.42 6.90
N GLY A 435 -13.22 21.18 7.53
CA GLY A 435 -12.61 19.86 7.66
C GLY A 435 -11.98 19.65 9.03
N GLY A 436 -11.34 18.49 9.25
CA GLY A 436 -10.80 18.10 10.56
C GLY A 436 -9.72 19.02 11.13
N GLN A 437 -9.08 19.85 10.29
CA GLN A 437 -8.03 20.79 10.68
C GLN A 437 -8.54 22.25 10.81
N GLY A 438 -9.81 22.50 10.55
CA GLY A 438 -10.44 23.82 10.72
C GLY A 438 -11.27 24.29 9.54
N LYS A 439 -11.48 25.61 9.47
CA LYS A 439 -12.51 26.24 8.61
C LYS A 439 -11.91 27.30 7.69
N VAL A 440 -12.15 27.16 6.39
CA VAL A 440 -11.72 28.12 5.36
C VAL A 440 -12.90 29.03 5.00
N CYS A 441 -12.69 30.34 5.08
CA CYS A 441 -13.68 31.36 4.77
C CYS A 441 -13.10 32.41 3.82
N LEU A 442 -13.89 32.85 2.83
CA LEU A 442 -13.72 34.16 2.22
C LEU A 442 -14.18 35.22 3.20
N GLY A 443 -13.50 36.36 3.20
CA GLY A 443 -13.84 37.50 4.03
C GLY A 443 -13.18 38.78 3.52
N THR A 444 -13.28 39.83 4.33
CA THR A 444 -12.52 41.06 4.13
C THR A 444 -11.60 41.30 5.32
N TYR A 445 -10.38 41.79 5.04
CA TYR A 445 -9.44 42.25 6.04
C TYR A 445 -9.10 43.71 5.71
N ASP A 446 -9.48 44.63 6.58
CA ASP A 446 -9.36 46.09 6.35
C ASP A 446 -9.88 46.53 4.96
N GLY A 447 -11.00 45.93 4.52
CA GLY A 447 -11.66 46.25 3.24
C GLY A 447 -11.11 45.51 2.01
N VAL A 448 -10.00 44.79 2.13
CA VAL A 448 -9.43 43.94 1.08
C VAL A 448 -10.06 42.56 1.13
N LYS A 449 -10.53 42.03 0.00
CA LYS A 449 -11.02 40.65 -0.09
C LYS A 449 -9.86 39.68 0.14
N VAL A 450 -9.99 38.79 1.12
CA VAL A 450 -8.97 37.78 1.44
C VAL A 450 -9.65 36.44 1.75
N ALA A 451 -8.90 35.35 1.59
CA ALA A 451 -9.24 34.05 2.17
C ALA A 451 -8.56 33.91 3.53
N GLY A 452 -9.27 33.40 4.53
CA GLY A 452 -8.76 33.13 5.87
C GLY A 452 -9.10 31.72 6.30
N LYS A 453 -8.12 31.01 6.87
CA LYS A 453 -8.31 29.68 7.48
C LYS A 453 -8.17 29.81 9.00
N THR A 454 -9.11 29.21 9.71
CA THR A 454 -9.09 29.11 11.17
C THR A 454 -8.58 27.73 11.53
N PHE A 455 -7.47 27.61 12.25
CA PHE A 455 -6.87 26.34 12.64
C PHE A 455 -7.39 25.86 14.00
N LEU A 456 -7.48 24.54 14.17
CA LEU A 456 -7.67 23.89 15.46
C LEU A 456 -6.28 23.52 16.04
N GLY A 457 -5.61 24.48 16.67
CA GLY A 457 -4.26 24.31 17.24
C GLY A 457 -3.26 25.35 16.73
N ASP A 458 -2.03 25.30 17.25
CA ASP A 458 -0.93 26.17 16.78
C ASP A 458 -0.42 25.69 15.41
N PRO A 459 -0.23 26.60 14.44
CA PRO A 459 0.24 26.23 13.09
C PRO A 459 1.73 25.85 13.12
N ASP A 460 2.07 24.72 12.51
CA ASP A 460 3.46 24.38 12.15
C ASP A 460 3.79 24.88 10.72
N ASP A 461 5.08 24.92 10.38
CA ASP A 461 5.55 25.46 9.10
C ASP A 461 5.05 24.66 7.89
N GLY A 462 4.80 23.35 8.04
CA GLY A 462 4.26 22.49 6.98
C GLY A 462 2.79 22.80 6.68
N LEU A 463 2.00 23.06 7.73
CA LEU A 463 0.60 23.47 7.63
C LEU A 463 0.46 24.84 6.94
N VAL A 464 1.44 25.73 7.10
CA VAL A 464 1.46 27.04 6.43
C VAL A 464 1.69 26.88 4.92
N GLU A 465 2.60 26.00 4.49
CA GLU A 465 2.82 25.71 3.05
C GLU A 465 1.60 25.07 2.39
N GLU A 466 0.96 24.10 3.05
CA GLU A 466 -0.28 23.47 2.55
C GLU A 466 -1.39 24.50 2.31
N VAL A 467 -1.51 25.48 3.21
CA VAL A 467 -2.54 26.52 3.14
C VAL A 467 -2.24 27.54 2.03
N VAL A 468 -0.97 27.86 1.79
CA VAL A 468 -0.58 28.71 0.66
C VAL A 468 -0.95 28.03 -0.66
N ASN A 469 -0.65 26.74 -0.80
CA ASN A 469 -1.00 25.95 -1.99
C ASN A 469 -2.52 25.86 -2.20
N GLU A 470 -3.28 25.64 -1.12
CA GLU A 470 -4.74 25.59 -1.13
C GLU A 470 -5.35 26.94 -1.55
N ILE A 471 -4.84 28.06 -1.03
CA ILE A 471 -5.31 29.41 -1.37
C ILE A 471 -4.98 29.78 -2.82
N GLU A 472 -3.78 29.48 -3.31
CA GLU A 472 -3.40 29.71 -4.71
C GLU A 472 -4.30 28.93 -5.68
N PHE A 473 -4.68 27.71 -5.31
CA PHE A 473 -5.61 26.89 -6.09
C PHE A 473 -7.02 27.50 -6.12
N PHE A 474 -7.57 27.93 -4.98
CA PHE A 474 -8.90 28.56 -4.94
C PHE A 474 -8.96 29.92 -5.64
N GLN A 475 -7.85 30.68 -5.68
CA GLN A 475 -7.72 31.90 -6.48
C GLN A 475 -7.71 31.63 -8.00
N LYS A 476 -7.38 30.43 -8.44
CA LYS A 476 -7.44 30.03 -9.86
C LYS A 476 -8.84 29.57 -10.30
N LEU A 477 -9.73 29.28 -9.35
CA LEU A 477 -11.08 28.76 -9.60
C LEU A 477 -12.21 29.81 -9.54
N ASN A 478 -11.95 31.01 -9.04
CA ASN A 478 -12.89 32.16 -8.98
C ASN A 478 -12.22 33.42 -9.52
#